data_AF-A0A226CZ76-F1
#
_entry.id   AF-A0A226CZ76-F1
#
_cell.length_a   1.000
_cell.length_b   1.000
_cell.length_c   1.000
_cell.angle_alpha   90.00
_cell.angle_beta   90.00
_cell.angle_gamma   90.00
#
_symmetry.space_group_name_H-M   'P 1'
#
loop_
_entity.id
_entity.type
_entity.pdbx_description
1 polymer ?
#
loop_
_entity_poly.entity_id
_entity_poly.type
_entity_poly.pdbx_seq_one_letter_code
_entity_poly.pdbx_strand_id
1 'polypeptide(L)'
;MPGKPPGKSFLTQRGLSTVRPVDKPRPDFTDEITSFASFLGYGSFGVVLKAKIFADFYAVKLLLPNQMLTESQTRRELEIPLALKNHKNIVKIYKSVENKVLSTSQMKQILALSPPTVEARYKEKLLTGSPIEWTCIQMELCGRSLKHWLEVFKPSIDSMYTQMKQAAIVTGLVAGLKFLHNNKVIHRDLKPDNVMFTTFEYDLPVKIGDFGLARWMFPEDGSTFTRSVGTRGYRAPEVSDGKYSYQADLFSLGLVIWELTALIQADRKPGLFDKLVNDGNEELVEEHPLLGDGLRKIIILCTKRNPINRFESVHQIAEILSEPMRPIPAQKIVAQTSEELTLCVEFASPGSTINLEEGTYSCSVYLSTDNITIVGRGSNTVIDLGYSNSIEVESNLCILSNLKVKFSQTGVRRNRIALVGFKNQLSDIEVAVLAYQSPLPDMYFYRQIEILGSYNSIDSVKIENHSAADVAVIFTDNSSHCTLSNLVVTNGLVQLFCYGKNHTVSSTRFETLSQTLKPRQNKPSFPTTRFSLHVLGLHCKLENIKCNEVYVRGDHAVLTSVQCTDGIRILGQHEGIMLTQCEAKQLKNKSRIIIDECEFGSVSTSIVSLTPFAFF
;
A
#
# COMPACT_ATOMS: atom_id res chain seq x y z
N MET A 1 61.71 -1.95 56.40
CA MET A 1 62.88 -2.20 55.54
C MET A 1 62.43 -2.90 54.26
N PRO A 2 63.00 -2.55 53.10
CA PRO A 2 62.48 -2.88 51.78
C PRO A 2 63.03 -4.22 51.25
N GLY A 3 62.22 -4.95 50.49
CA GLY A 3 62.66 -6.12 49.72
C GLY A 3 62.54 -5.83 48.22
N LYS A 4 63.68 -5.57 47.58
CA LYS A 4 63.85 -5.43 46.12
C LYS A 4 63.45 -6.73 45.37
N PRO A 5 63.12 -6.63 44.06
CA PRO A 5 62.77 -7.78 43.23
C PRO A 5 64.02 -8.48 42.66
N PRO A 6 63.96 -9.77 42.28
CA PRO A 6 64.92 -10.35 41.36
C PRO A 6 64.32 -10.46 39.95
N GLY A 7 65.11 -10.07 38.96
CA GLY A 7 64.78 -10.15 37.55
C GLY A 7 65.21 -11.45 36.87
N LYS A 8 64.67 -11.60 35.66
CA LYS A 8 65.19 -12.26 34.45
C LYS A 8 65.58 -13.74 34.52
N SER A 9 64.91 -14.55 33.70
CA SER A 9 65.53 -15.69 33.01
C SER A 9 65.12 -15.73 31.52
N PHE A 10 66.14 -15.52 30.69
CA PHE A 10 66.41 -15.94 29.30
C PHE A 10 65.30 -16.57 28.45
N LEU A 11 65.14 -16.03 27.22
CA LEU A 11 65.37 -16.78 25.97
C LEU A 11 65.57 -15.82 24.77
N THR A 12 66.82 -15.80 24.30
CA THR A 12 67.31 -15.75 22.91
C THR A 12 66.73 -14.80 21.85
N GLN A 13 67.68 -14.10 21.23
CA GLN A 13 67.60 -13.30 20.03
C GLN A 13 67.19 -14.04 18.74
N ARG A 14 66.57 -13.25 17.85
CA ARG A 14 66.59 -13.25 16.37
C ARG A 14 65.66 -14.22 15.61
N GLY A 15 64.66 -13.62 14.97
CA GLY A 15 64.05 -14.06 13.72
C GLY A 15 63.39 -12.84 13.06
N LEU A 16 63.73 -12.57 11.80
CA LEU A 16 63.38 -11.36 11.07
C LEU A 16 61.88 -11.09 10.97
N SER A 17 61.56 -9.81 10.88
CA SER A 17 60.26 -9.23 10.51
C SER A 17 59.60 -9.98 9.35
N THR A 18 58.53 -10.73 9.65
CA THR A 18 57.51 -11.05 8.67
C THR A 18 56.44 -9.96 8.78
N VAL A 19 56.55 -8.98 7.88
CA VAL A 19 55.42 -8.09 7.56
C VAL A 19 54.30 -9.00 7.08
N ARG A 20 53.23 -9.12 7.87
CA ARG A 20 51.99 -9.76 7.41
C ARG A 20 51.48 -8.95 6.21
N PRO A 21 51.04 -9.57 5.11
CA PRO A 21 50.36 -8.84 4.05
C PRO A 21 49.17 -8.11 4.67
N VAL A 22 49.02 -6.83 4.36
CA VAL A 22 47.80 -6.07 4.68
C VAL A 22 46.64 -6.88 4.09
N ASP A 23 45.75 -7.38 4.95
CA ASP A 23 44.55 -8.10 4.51
C ASP A 23 43.84 -7.24 3.45
N LYS A 24 43.53 -7.83 2.29
CA LYS A 24 42.72 -7.14 1.28
C LYS A 24 41.42 -6.66 1.96
N PRO A 25 40.98 -5.42 1.74
CA PRO A 25 39.72 -4.94 2.31
C PRO A 25 38.58 -5.87 1.91
N ARG A 26 37.70 -6.19 2.87
CA ARG A 26 36.52 -7.03 2.60
C ARG A 26 35.65 -6.34 1.55
N PRO A 27 35.09 -7.10 0.58
CA PRO A 27 34.20 -6.53 -0.42
C PRO A 27 32.96 -5.90 0.26
N ASP A 28 32.51 -4.78 -0.29
CA ASP A 28 31.33 -4.04 0.18
C ASP A 28 30.35 -3.76 -0.96
N PHE A 29 29.23 -3.09 -0.66
CA PHE A 29 28.16 -2.87 -1.65
C PHE A 29 28.62 -2.08 -2.88
N THR A 30 29.66 -1.26 -2.77
CA THR A 30 30.19 -0.49 -3.90
C THR A 30 30.93 -1.38 -4.91
N ASP A 31 31.45 -2.53 -4.47
CA ASP A 31 32.04 -3.54 -5.36
C ASP A 31 30.95 -4.35 -6.09
N GLU A 32 29.72 -4.35 -5.56
CA GLU A 32 28.54 -5.01 -6.13
C GLU A 32 27.80 -4.12 -7.16
N ILE A 33 28.20 -2.85 -7.31
CA ILE A 33 27.61 -1.94 -8.29
C ILE A 33 28.01 -2.37 -9.71
N THR A 34 27.03 -2.81 -10.50
CA THR A 34 27.28 -3.17 -11.90
C THR A 34 27.29 -1.97 -12.84
N SER A 35 26.51 -0.93 -12.53
CA SER A 35 26.47 0.31 -13.31
C SER A 35 25.82 1.47 -12.56
N PHE A 36 26.20 2.69 -12.93
CA PHE A 36 25.43 3.90 -12.61
C PHE A 36 24.50 4.24 -13.79
N ALA A 37 23.20 4.32 -13.53
CA ALA A 37 22.18 4.46 -14.56
C ALA A 37 21.84 5.93 -14.86
N SER A 38 21.71 6.76 -13.84
CA SER A 38 21.34 8.17 -14.02
C SER A 38 21.71 9.03 -12.81
N PHE A 39 21.84 10.32 -13.06
CA PHE A 39 21.93 11.34 -12.02
C PHE A 39 20.57 11.59 -11.36
N LEU A 40 20.52 11.64 -10.03
CA LEU A 40 19.29 11.91 -9.27
C LEU A 40 19.29 13.29 -8.63
N GLY A 41 20.46 13.79 -8.24
CA GLY A 41 20.59 15.10 -7.63
C GLY A 41 21.97 15.34 -7.05
N TYR A 42 22.22 16.57 -6.64
CA TYR A 42 23.41 16.95 -5.89
C TYR A 42 22.97 17.69 -4.64
N GLY A 43 23.48 17.25 -3.50
CA GLY A 43 23.31 17.98 -2.25
C GLY A 43 24.43 19.01 -2.07
N SER A 44 24.45 19.66 -0.92
CA SER A 44 25.54 20.57 -0.54
C SER A 44 26.92 19.89 -0.49
N PHE A 45 26.97 18.55 -0.41
CA PHE A 45 28.17 17.79 -0.01
C PHE A 45 28.55 16.62 -0.95
N GLY A 46 27.76 16.34 -1.99
CA GLY A 46 28.03 15.23 -2.89
C GLY A 46 26.93 14.98 -3.91
N VAL A 47 27.11 13.94 -4.73
CA VAL A 47 26.17 13.54 -5.77
C VAL A 47 25.37 12.31 -5.36
N VAL A 48 24.14 12.24 -5.83
CA VAL A 48 23.27 11.08 -5.68
C VAL A 48 23.02 10.50 -7.06
N LEU A 49 23.37 9.23 -7.23
CA LEU A 49 23.22 8.51 -8.49
C LEU A 49 22.29 7.31 -8.31
N LYS A 50 21.52 6.98 -9.34
CA LYS A 50 20.83 5.70 -9.45
C LYS A 50 21.85 4.64 -9.82
N ALA A 51 22.06 3.67 -8.94
CA ALA A 51 23.00 2.57 -9.16
C ALA A 51 22.27 1.23 -9.25
N LYS A 52 22.71 0.36 -10.16
CA LYS A 52 22.27 -1.03 -10.22
C LYS A 52 23.20 -1.87 -9.35
N ILE A 53 22.65 -2.51 -8.33
CA ILE A 53 23.36 -3.39 -7.40
C ILE A 53 22.67 -4.76 -7.49
N PHE A 54 23.38 -5.74 -8.07
CA PHE A 54 22.79 -7.00 -8.52
C PHE A 54 21.58 -6.80 -9.46
N ALA A 55 20.38 -7.23 -9.05
CA ALA A 55 19.15 -7.16 -9.83
C ALA A 55 18.37 -5.86 -9.64
N ASP A 56 18.61 -5.15 -8.53
CA ASP A 56 17.79 -4.03 -8.08
C ASP A 56 18.47 -2.68 -8.28
N PHE A 57 17.67 -1.61 -8.23
CA PHE A 57 18.15 -0.24 -8.28
C PHE A 57 18.08 0.44 -6.92
N TYR A 58 19.13 1.19 -6.60
CA TYR A 58 19.29 1.95 -5.36
C TYR A 58 19.70 3.38 -5.68
N ALA A 59 19.46 4.29 -4.72
CA ALA A 59 20.14 5.58 -4.72
C ALA A 59 21.48 5.43 -3.97
N VAL A 60 22.57 5.90 -4.56
CA VAL A 60 23.88 5.91 -3.93
C VAL A 60 24.37 7.35 -3.83
N LYS A 61 24.53 7.83 -2.60
CA LYS A 61 25.09 9.15 -2.31
C LYS A 61 26.60 9.02 -2.13
N LEU A 62 27.34 9.83 -2.87
CA LEU A 62 28.79 9.81 -2.98
C LEU A 62 29.34 11.14 -2.48
N LEU A 63 30.02 11.10 -1.33
CA LEU A 63 30.57 12.26 -0.64
C LEU A 63 32.09 12.32 -0.83
N LEU A 64 32.61 13.53 -1.04
CA LEU A 64 34.04 13.80 -1.25
C LEU A 64 34.86 13.76 0.06
N PRO A 65 36.10 13.26 0.03
CA PRO A 65 37.03 13.40 1.15
C PRO A 65 37.53 14.85 1.22
N ASN A 66 37.45 15.45 2.41
CA ASN A 66 37.98 16.77 2.73
C ASN A 66 37.40 17.96 1.94
N GLN A 67 36.10 18.24 2.09
CA GLN A 67 35.61 19.59 2.46
C GLN A 67 34.08 19.62 2.71
N MET A 68 33.69 20.39 3.74
CA MET A 68 32.35 20.88 4.14
C MET A 68 31.45 20.02 5.04
N LEU A 69 31.78 18.76 5.33
CA LEU A 69 31.22 18.06 6.49
C LEU A 69 32.32 17.93 7.54
N THR A 70 32.09 18.46 8.74
CA THR A 70 32.85 17.98 9.91
C THR A 70 32.67 16.46 10.00
N GLU A 71 33.64 15.69 10.51
CA GLU A 71 33.45 14.25 10.76
C GLU A 71 32.11 13.96 11.46
N SER A 72 31.68 14.89 12.33
CA SER A 72 30.39 14.85 13.01
C SER A 72 29.17 14.88 12.09
N GLN A 73 29.19 15.59 10.95
CA GLN A 73 28.06 15.67 10.03
C GLN A 73 27.96 14.41 9.15
N THR A 74 29.11 13.91 8.65
CA THR A 74 29.16 12.64 7.92
C THR A 74 28.67 11.48 8.79
N ARG A 75 29.11 11.43 10.06
CA ARG A 75 28.59 10.44 11.02
C ARG A 75 27.10 10.59 11.26
N ARG A 76 26.56 11.80 11.40
CA ARG A 76 25.12 12.01 11.66
C ARG A 76 24.24 11.65 10.47
N GLU A 77 24.72 11.88 9.25
CA GLU A 77 24.03 11.46 8.04
C GLU A 77 23.84 9.93 7.98
N LEU A 78 24.70 9.19 8.68
CA LEU A 78 24.73 7.74 8.70
C LEU A 78 24.12 7.12 9.96
N GLU A 79 24.62 7.50 11.13
CA GLU A 79 24.30 6.91 12.42
C GLU A 79 22.83 7.11 12.78
N ILE A 80 22.27 8.31 12.49
CA ILE A 80 20.87 8.59 12.80
C ILE A 80 19.96 7.65 11.99
N PRO A 81 19.98 7.64 10.64
CA PRO A 81 19.01 6.84 9.89
C PRO A 81 19.23 5.33 10.05
N LEU A 82 20.47 4.87 10.25
CA LEU A 82 20.75 3.45 10.52
C LEU A 82 20.24 3.00 11.90
N ALA A 83 20.21 3.89 12.89
CA ALA A 83 19.67 3.58 14.22
C ALA A 83 18.13 3.64 14.27
N LEU A 84 17.49 4.31 13.32
CA LEU A 84 16.04 4.42 13.25
C LEU A 84 15.40 3.13 12.73
N LYS A 85 14.26 2.77 13.31
CA LYS A 85 13.39 1.72 12.73
C LYS A 85 12.85 2.18 11.38
N ASN A 86 12.53 1.21 10.52
CA ASN A 86 11.92 1.52 9.22
C ASN A 86 10.58 2.25 9.40
N HIS A 87 10.38 3.33 8.63
CA HIS A 87 9.14 4.11 8.65
C HIS A 87 8.77 4.51 7.22
N LYS A 88 7.48 4.41 6.86
CA LYS A 88 7.01 4.62 5.48
C LYS A 88 7.33 6.02 4.94
N ASN A 89 7.38 7.03 5.83
CA ASN A 89 7.66 8.43 5.50
C ASN A 89 9.10 8.88 5.79
N ILE A 90 10.05 7.97 5.98
CA ILE A 90 11.48 8.28 6.14
C ILE A 90 12.26 7.54 5.07
N VAL A 91 13.23 8.21 4.44
CA VAL A 91 14.13 7.57 3.48
C VAL A 91 15.00 6.54 4.19
N LYS A 92 14.92 5.28 3.76
CA LYS A 92 15.69 4.17 4.31
C LYS A 92 17.13 4.19 3.82
N ILE A 93 18.07 4.15 4.76
CA ILE A 93 19.48 3.87 4.51
C ILE A 93 19.73 2.38 4.74
N TYR A 94 20.42 1.73 3.81
CA TYR A 94 20.75 0.30 3.89
C TYR A 94 22.14 0.06 4.45
N LYS A 95 23.15 0.71 3.86
CA LYS A 95 24.57 0.47 4.13
C LYS A 95 25.36 1.74 3.86
N SER A 96 26.57 1.81 4.40
CA SER A 96 27.58 2.77 3.97
C SER A 96 28.96 2.14 3.96
N VAL A 97 29.87 2.81 3.27
CA VAL A 97 31.30 2.56 3.38
C VAL A 97 32.03 3.89 3.42
N GLU A 98 32.95 4.03 4.37
CA GLU A 98 33.84 5.18 4.51
C GLU A 98 35.19 4.85 3.89
N ASN A 99 35.93 5.90 3.50
CA ASN A 99 37.29 5.80 2.94
C ASN A 99 37.42 4.84 1.74
N LYS A 100 36.37 4.71 0.92
CA LYS A 100 36.35 3.80 -0.24
C LYS A 100 37.09 4.39 -1.42
N VAL A 101 38.13 3.71 -1.90
CA VAL A 101 38.76 4.04 -3.18
C VAL A 101 37.98 3.38 -4.31
N LEU A 102 37.30 4.18 -5.13
CA LEU A 102 36.53 3.70 -6.28
C LEU A 102 37.44 3.41 -7.49
N SER A 103 37.07 2.43 -8.31
CA SER A 103 37.83 2.10 -9.52
C SER A 103 37.78 3.23 -10.56
N THR A 104 38.79 3.30 -11.43
CA THR A 104 38.83 4.28 -12.54
C THR A 104 37.59 4.21 -13.44
N SER A 105 37.03 3.02 -13.63
CA SER A 105 35.80 2.82 -14.41
C SER A 105 34.59 3.46 -13.72
N GLN A 106 34.40 3.20 -12.43
CA GLN A 106 33.33 3.80 -11.63
C GLN A 106 33.46 5.32 -11.61
N MET A 107 34.67 5.83 -11.38
CA MET A 107 34.95 7.27 -11.39
C MET A 107 34.55 7.92 -12.72
N LYS A 108 34.92 7.31 -13.86
CA LYS A 108 34.51 7.82 -15.18
C LYS A 108 33.00 7.88 -15.36
N GLN A 109 32.27 6.86 -14.91
CA GLN A 109 30.80 6.85 -14.97
C GLN A 109 30.17 7.94 -14.09
N ILE A 110 30.66 8.09 -12.85
CA ILE A 110 30.19 9.11 -11.91
C ILE A 110 30.37 10.50 -12.52
N LEU A 111 31.55 10.80 -13.08
CA LEU A 111 31.85 12.08 -13.70
C LEU A 111 30.99 12.36 -14.92
N ALA A 112 30.81 11.36 -15.79
CA ALA A 112 30.00 11.49 -16.99
C ALA A 112 28.52 11.79 -16.69
N LEU A 113 28.01 11.30 -15.56
CA LEU A 113 26.64 11.56 -15.11
C LEU A 113 26.51 12.84 -14.26
N SER A 114 27.60 13.33 -13.69
CA SER A 114 27.56 14.47 -12.77
C SER A 114 27.49 15.81 -13.51
N PRO A 115 26.83 16.83 -12.93
CA PRO A 115 26.82 18.18 -13.50
C PRO A 115 28.25 18.76 -13.67
N PRO A 116 28.48 19.67 -14.65
CA PRO A 116 29.81 20.23 -14.91
C PRO A 116 30.45 20.91 -13.70
N THR A 117 29.64 21.54 -12.83
CA THR A 117 30.09 22.18 -11.58
C THR A 117 30.72 21.19 -10.60
N VAL A 118 30.20 19.98 -10.60
CA VAL A 118 30.65 18.88 -9.78
C VAL A 118 31.85 18.20 -10.45
N GLU A 119 31.79 17.97 -11.76
CA GLU A 119 32.88 17.42 -12.57
C GLU A 119 34.17 18.26 -12.47
N ALA A 120 34.06 19.60 -12.55
CA ALA A 120 35.20 20.51 -12.44
C ALA A 120 35.92 20.36 -11.10
N ARG A 121 35.19 20.18 -9.99
CA ARG A 121 35.74 19.95 -8.65
C ARG A 121 36.46 18.60 -8.56
N TYR A 122 35.94 17.57 -9.22
CA TYR A 122 36.56 16.25 -9.24
C TYR A 122 37.83 16.20 -10.12
N LYS A 123 37.81 16.88 -11.28
CA LYS A 123 38.94 16.92 -12.22
C LYS A 123 40.22 17.46 -11.57
N GLU A 124 40.11 18.50 -10.74
CA GLU A 124 41.26 19.08 -10.04
C GLU A 124 42.00 18.07 -9.14
N LYS A 125 41.25 17.27 -8.36
CA LYS A 125 41.86 16.21 -7.53
C LYS A 125 42.38 15.04 -8.36
N LEU A 126 41.70 14.66 -9.44
CA LEU A 126 42.15 13.59 -10.35
C LEU A 126 43.47 13.91 -11.05
N LEU A 127 43.74 15.19 -11.34
CA LEU A 127 45.00 15.64 -11.94
C LEU A 127 46.23 15.41 -11.02
N THR A 128 46.01 15.27 -9.71
CA THR A 128 47.09 15.01 -8.73
C THR A 128 47.52 13.54 -8.65
N GLY A 129 46.83 12.63 -9.34
CA GLY A 129 47.14 11.19 -9.36
C GLY A 129 46.96 10.45 -8.04
N SER A 130 46.50 11.13 -6.98
CA SER A 130 46.27 10.53 -5.66
C SER A 130 44.93 9.77 -5.60
N PRO A 131 44.86 8.61 -4.94
CA PRO A 131 43.59 7.91 -4.75
C PRO A 131 42.60 8.79 -3.97
N ILE A 132 41.37 8.89 -4.48
CA ILE A 132 40.30 9.65 -3.84
C ILE A 132 39.47 8.68 -3.01
N GLU A 133 39.39 8.94 -1.71
CA GLU A 133 38.63 8.16 -0.73
C GLU A 133 37.20 8.68 -0.58
N TRP A 134 36.19 7.86 -0.81
CA TRP A 134 34.80 8.28 -0.80
C TRP A 134 34.08 7.79 0.46
N THR A 135 33.12 8.58 0.91
CA THR A 135 32.02 8.03 1.72
C THR A 135 30.84 7.75 0.80
N CYS A 136 30.45 6.48 0.72
CA CYS A 136 29.37 6.02 -0.13
C CYS A 136 28.22 5.53 0.76
N ILE A 137 27.00 5.99 0.48
CA ILE A 137 25.80 5.62 1.25
C ILE A 137 24.79 5.00 0.31
N GLN A 138 24.40 3.76 0.58
CA GLN A 138 23.34 3.05 -0.13
C GLN A 138 21.98 3.37 0.50
N MET A 139 21.06 3.88 -0.29
CA MET A 139 19.73 4.33 0.12
C MET A 139 18.65 3.68 -0.75
N GLU A 140 17.42 3.65 -0.26
CA GLU A 140 16.29 3.32 -1.13
C GLU A 140 16.17 4.32 -2.29
N LEU A 141 15.83 3.80 -3.46
CA LEU A 141 15.58 4.63 -4.62
C LEU A 141 14.21 5.28 -4.49
N CYS A 142 14.20 6.59 -4.27
CA CYS A 142 13.00 7.40 -4.23
C CYS A 142 12.61 7.94 -5.60
N GLY A 143 11.37 8.40 -5.74
CA GLY A 143 10.86 9.17 -6.87
C GLY A 143 11.43 10.60 -6.90
N ARG A 144 10.70 11.54 -7.51
CA ARG A 144 11.08 12.95 -7.57
C ARG A 144 10.95 13.62 -6.20
N SER A 145 11.55 14.80 -6.04
CA SER A 145 11.36 15.62 -4.85
C SER A 145 10.05 16.38 -4.88
N LEU A 146 9.56 16.80 -3.72
CA LEU A 146 8.39 17.67 -3.60
C LEU A 146 8.63 19.02 -4.30
N LYS A 147 9.87 19.53 -4.27
CA LYS A 147 10.23 20.71 -5.06
C LYS A 147 9.96 20.51 -6.56
N HIS A 148 10.35 19.37 -7.11
CA HIS A 148 10.12 19.08 -8.53
C HIS A 148 8.63 19.02 -8.85
N TRP A 149 7.82 18.48 -7.94
CA TRP A 149 6.36 18.49 -8.08
C TRP A 149 5.78 19.92 -8.08
N LEU A 150 6.27 20.80 -7.20
CA LEU A 150 5.82 22.20 -7.14
C LEU A 150 6.26 23.01 -8.38
N GLU A 151 7.51 22.88 -8.80
CA GLU A 151 8.12 23.76 -9.80
C GLU A 151 7.95 23.27 -11.25
N VAL A 152 7.95 21.94 -11.46
CA VAL A 152 7.95 21.33 -12.79
C VAL A 152 6.59 20.73 -13.16
N PHE A 153 5.98 19.96 -12.26
CA PHE A 153 4.66 19.37 -12.53
C PHE A 153 3.55 20.43 -12.56
N LYS A 154 3.65 21.46 -11.69
CA LYS A 154 2.72 22.61 -11.63
C LYS A 154 1.25 22.16 -11.52
N PRO A 155 0.88 21.55 -10.38
CA PRO A 155 -0.48 21.05 -10.17
C PRO A 155 -1.50 22.20 -10.19
N SER A 156 -2.76 21.88 -10.51
CA SER A 156 -3.85 22.86 -10.50
C SER A 156 -4.51 22.92 -9.12
N ILE A 157 -4.60 24.11 -8.52
CA ILE A 157 -5.17 24.30 -7.18
C ILE A 157 -6.64 23.87 -7.08
N ASP A 158 -7.40 24.06 -8.16
CA ASP A 158 -8.84 23.74 -8.22
C ASP A 158 -9.11 22.25 -8.46
N SER A 159 -8.07 21.46 -8.74
CA SER A 159 -8.21 20.03 -8.98
C SER A 159 -8.43 19.28 -7.67
N MET A 160 -9.53 18.50 -7.62
CA MET A 160 -9.81 17.62 -6.48
C MET A 160 -8.65 16.64 -6.22
N TYR A 161 -8.05 16.09 -7.28
CA TYR A 161 -6.85 15.27 -7.16
C TYR A 161 -5.70 16.00 -6.47
N THR A 162 -5.44 17.26 -6.84
CA THR A 162 -4.36 18.05 -6.23
C THR A 162 -4.62 18.27 -4.75
N GLN A 163 -5.85 18.60 -4.36
CA GLN A 163 -6.21 18.82 -2.95
C GLN A 163 -6.08 17.53 -2.13
N MET A 164 -6.53 16.38 -2.66
CA MET A 164 -6.35 15.08 -1.99
C MET A 164 -4.87 14.71 -1.88
N LYS A 165 -4.09 14.96 -2.93
CA LYS A 165 -2.65 14.72 -2.95
C LYS A 165 -1.92 15.62 -1.96
N GLN A 166 -2.27 16.90 -1.87
CA GLN A 166 -1.77 17.83 -0.85
C GLN A 166 -2.07 17.30 0.55
N ALA A 167 -3.29 16.83 0.81
CA ALA A 167 -3.66 16.26 2.11
C ALA A 167 -2.82 15.02 2.46
N ALA A 168 -2.66 14.09 1.52
CA ALA A 168 -1.81 12.91 1.72
C ALA A 168 -0.33 13.26 1.97
N ILE A 169 0.21 14.26 1.26
CA ILE A 169 1.57 14.77 1.46
C ILE A 169 1.71 15.37 2.87
N VAL A 170 0.77 16.24 3.29
CA VAL A 170 0.76 16.85 4.63
C VAL A 170 0.74 15.78 5.72
N THR A 171 -0.17 14.81 5.61
CA THR A 171 -0.27 13.68 6.55
C THR A 171 1.03 12.88 6.61
N GLY A 172 1.65 12.61 5.45
CA GLY A 172 2.94 11.92 5.37
C GLY A 172 4.10 12.69 6.01
N LEU A 173 4.16 14.01 5.79
CA LEU A 173 5.17 14.89 6.39
C LEU A 173 5.05 14.92 7.91
N VAL A 174 3.84 15.10 8.44
CA VAL A 174 3.59 15.12 9.89
C VAL A 174 3.90 13.76 10.51
N ALA A 175 3.51 12.66 9.86
CA ALA A 175 3.83 11.31 10.32
C ALA A 175 5.36 11.06 10.36
N GLY A 176 6.08 11.46 9.30
CA GLY A 176 7.54 11.37 9.24
C GLY A 176 8.23 12.19 10.33
N LEU A 177 7.84 13.46 10.50
CA LEU A 177 8.44 14.32 11.51
C LEU A 177 8.12 13.87 12.94
N LYS A 178 6.88 13.43 13.19
CA LYS A 178 6.47 12.80 14.45
C LYS A 178 7.32 11.58 14.78
N PHE A 179 7.59 10.73 13.80
CA PHE A 179 8.48 9.59 13.98
C PHE A 179 9.90 10.03 14.39
N LEU A 180 10.47 11.05 13.74
CA LEU A 180 11.80 11.56 14.11
C LEU A 180 11.82 12.14 15.54
N HIS A 181 10.87 13.01 15.88
CA HIS A 181 10.80 13.63 17.21
C HIS A 181 10.58 12.60 18.33
N ASN A 182 9.79 11.54 18.07
CA ASN A 182 9.62 10.42 19.00
C ASN A 182 10.91 9.64 19.25
N ASN A 183 11.76 9.53 18.23
CA ASN A 183 13.10 8.99 18.37
C ASN A 183 14.11 10.07 18.79
N LYS A 184 13.68 11.20 19.35
CA LYS A 184 14.56 12.27 19.84
C LYS A 184 15.49 12.86 18.77
N VAL A 185 15.13 12.78 17.49
CA VAL A 185 15.89 13.35 16.38
C VAL A 185 15.27 14.67 15.94
N ILE A 186 16.09 15.71 15.79
CA ILE A 186 15.74 16.97 15.11
C ILE A 186 16.36 16.98 13.70
N HIS A 187 15.60 17.35 12.68
CA HIS A 187 16.01 17.29 11.28
C HIS A 187 16.89 18.50 10.85
N ARG A 188 16.44 19.72 11.17
CA ARG A 188 17.14 21.01 10.98
C ARG A 188 17.33 21.51 9.54
N ASP A 189 16.93 20.74 8.53
CA ASP A 189 16.89 21.20 7.12
C ASP A 189 15.66 20.67 6.37
N LEU A 190 14.48 20.75 7.00
CA LEU A 190 13.24 20.35 6.33
C LEU A 190 12.85 21.39 5.27
N LYS A 191 12.71 20.94 4.03
CA LYS A 191 12.37 21.76 2.84
C LYS A 191 11.87 20.84 1.71
N PRO A 192 11.23 21.38 0.65
CA PRO A 192 10.72 20.54 -0.44
C PRO A 192 11.79 19.74 -1.19
N ASP A 193 13.05 20.19 -1.23
CA ASP A 193 14.16 19.42 -1.82
C ASP A 193 14.47 18.13 -1.05
N ASN A 194 14.20 18.11 0.26
CA ASN A 194 14.53 17.00 1.18
C ASN A 194 13.31 16.10 1.47
N VAL A 195 12.22 16.28 0.70
CA VAL A 195 11.01 15.46 0.76
C VAL A 195 10.87 14.79 -0.59
N MET A 196 10.86 13.46 -0.61
CA MET A 196 10.88 12.66 -1.84
C MET A 196 9.60 11.82 -1.95
N PHE A 197 9.13 11.55 -3.15
CA PHE A 197 8.10 10.54 -3.40
C PHE A 197 8.70 9.12 -3.35
N THR A 198 7.89 8.07 -3.22
CA THR A 198 8.41 6.76 -2.79
C THR A 198 9.26 6.03 -3.84
N THR A 199 8.83 5.90 -5.09
CA THR A 199 9.57 5.07 -6.08
C THR A 199 9.39 5.55 -7.53
N PHE A 200 8.16 5.73 -8.00
CA PHE A 200 7.88 6.17 -9.37
C PHE A 200 7.37 7.62 -9.38
N GLU A 201 8.01 8.48 -10.17
CA GLU A 201 7.70 9.92 -10.32
C GLU A 201 7.19 10.60 -9.03
N TYR A 202 5.88 10.69 -8.85
CA TYR A 202 5.23 11.38 -7.74
C TYR A 202 4.35 10.48 -6.86
N ASP A 203 4.62 9.18 -6.85
CA ASP A 203 3.82 8.20 -6.09
C ASP A 203 3.99 8.40 -4.57
N LEU A 204 2.86 8.37 -3.87
CA LEU A 204 2.78 8.39 -2.43
C LEU A 204 3.21 7.03 -1.80
N PRO A 205 3.67 7.02 -0.54
CA PRO A 205 3.80 8.15 0.38
C PRO A 205 5.05 9.00 0.13
N VAL A 206 5.05 10.24 0.65
CA VAL A 206 6.28 11.06 0.72
C VAL A 206 7.21 10.60 1.84
N LYS A 207 8.50 10.81 1.66
CA LYS A 207 9.60 10.40 2.53
C LYS A 207 10.54 11.57 2.83
N ILE A 208 10.80 11.82 4.11
CA ILE A 208 11.79 12.81 4.56
C ILE A 208 13.18 12.19 4.44
N GLY A 209 14.10 12.89 3.78
CA GLY A 209 15.48 12.48 3.58
C GLY A 209 16.48 13.61 3.87
N ASP A 210 17.76 13.32 3.63
CA ASP A 210 18.92 14.20 3.89
C ASP A 210 19.15 14.55 5.37
N PHE A 211 19.75 13.60 6.10
CA PHE A 211 20.05 13.70 7.52
C PHE A 211 21.40 14.36 7.83
N GLY A 212 22.09 14.95 6.84
CA GLY A 212 23.42 15.55 7.04
C GLY A 212 23.45 16.68 8.06
N LEU A 213 22.29 17.32 8.29
CA LEU A 213 22.10 18.29 9.35
C LEU A 213 21.31 17.78 10.55
N ALA A 214 20.85 16.53 10.60
CA ALA A 214 20.10 16.01 11.74
C ALA A 214 20.97 15.90 13.01
N ARG A 215 20.33 15.85 14.19
CA ARG A 215 20.95 15.65 15.52
C ARG A 215 20.03 14.85 16.43
N TRP A 216 20.60 14.05 17.32
CA TRP A 216 19.92 13.58 18.51
C TRP A 216 19.80 14.73 19.51
N MET A 217 18.71 14.75 20.26
CA MET A 217 18.49 15.66 21.37
C MET A 217 18.79 14.91 22.66
N PHE A 218 19.95 15.16 23.27
CA PHE A 218 20.28 14.62 24.59
C PHE A 218 20.00 15.66 25.67
N PRO A 219 19.55 15.26 26.88
CA PRO A 219 19.30 16.18 28.00
C PRO A 219 20.52 17.02 28.40
N GLU A 220 21.72 16.51 28.12
CA GLU A 220 23.01 17.10 28.48
C GLU A 220 23.48 18.21 27.52
N ASP A 221 22.87 18.34 26.32
CA ASP A 221 23.33 19.24 25.25
C ASP A 221 23.04 20.74 25.49
N GLY A 222 22.44 21.09 26.63
CA GLY A 222 22.26 22.49 27.04
C GLY A 222 21.66 23.37 25.95
N SER A 223 20.71 22.87 25.14
CA SER A 223 20.02 23.61 24.07
C SER A 223 20.91 24.42 23.11
N THR A 224 22.22 24.15 23.01
CA THR A 224 23.16 24.95 22.23
C THR A 224 23.69 24.14 21.06
N PHE A 225 23.21 24.47 19.87
CA PHE A 225 23.55 23.82 18.61
C PHE A 225 24.31 24.76 17.67
N THR A 226 24.81 24.20 16.57
CA THR A 226 25.49 24.96 15.51
C THR A 226 24.59 26.08 14.99
N ARG A 227 25.07 27.32 15.04
CA ARG A 227 24.39 28.50 14.53
C ARG A 227 24.22 28.44 13.02
N SER A 228 23.15 29.04 12.52
CA SER A 228 22.96 29.33 11.09
C SER A 228 23.04 28.12 10.16
N VAL A 229 22.57 26.96 10.62
CA VAL A 229 22.39 25.74 9.79
C VAL A 229 21.01 25.69 9.12
N GLY A 230 20.88 24.88 8.08
CA GLY A 230 19.63 24.73 7.30
C GLY A 230 19.50 25.76 6.17
N THR A 231 18.47 25.64 5.34
CA THR A 231 18.28 26.49 4.17
C THR A 231 17.61 27.81 4.53
N ARG A 232 18.21 28.96 4.15
CA ARG A 232 17.83 30.31 4.62
C ARG A 232 16.32 30.61 4.57
N GLY A 233 15.63 30.19 3.50
CA GLY A 233 14.19 30.44 3.34
C GLY A 233 13.26 29.63 4.24
N TYR A 234 13.70 28.49 4.79
CA TYR A 234 12.88 27.62 5.65
C TYR A 234 13.39 27.57 7.10
N ARG A 235 14.48 28.29 7.38
CA ARG A 235 15.18 28.25 8.66
C ARG A 235 14.43 29.10 9.69
N ALA A 236 14.17 28.51 10.86
CA ALA A 236 13.58 29.23 11.98
C ALA A 236 14.52 30.36 12.49
N PRO A 237 14.01 31.55 12.86
CA PRO A 237 14.82 32.69 13.26
C PRO A 237 15.83 32.39 14.37
N GLU A 238 15.42 31.64 15.40
CA GLU A 238 16.22 31.29 16.58
C GLU A 238 17.41 30.37 16.29
N VAL A 239 17.42 29.71 15.12
CA VAL A 239 18.57 28.88 14.68
C VAL A 239 19.82 29.74 14.48
N SER A 240 19.65 31.03 14.18
CA SER A 240 20.75 31.99 14.05
C SER A 240 21.50 32.19 15.38
N ASP A 241 20.79 32.09 16.50
CA ASP A 241 21.37 32.27 17.84
C ASP A 241 22.02 30.98 18.37
N GLY A 242 21.73 29.85 17.72
CA GLY A 242 22.23 28.53 18.08
C GLY A 242 21.49 27.91 19.25
N LYS A 243 20.40 28.54 19.72
CA LYS A 243 19.54 28.02 20.78
C LYS A 243 18.19 27.63 20.23
N TYR A 244 18.03 26.34 19.95
CA TYR A 244 16.81 25.85 19.31
C TYR A 244 16.57 24.37 19.62
N SER A 245 15.35 23.92 19.36
CA SER A 245 14.83 22.59 19.69
C SER A 245 13.87 22.14 18.60
N TYR A 246 13.03 21.13 18.85
CA TYR A 246 12.06 20.59 17.87
C TYR A 246 11.18 21.65 17.20
N GLN A 247 10.93 22.77 17.87
CA GLN A 247 10.19 23.93 17.37
C GLN A 247 10.80 24.51 16.08
N ALA A 248 12.11 24.35 15.86
CA ALA A 248 12.75 24.78 14.61
C ALA A 248 12.27 23.93 13.41
N ASP A 249 12.09 22.63 13.60
CA ASP A 249 11.51 21.77 12.55
C ASP A 249 10.03 22.08 12.32
N LEU A 250 9.28 22.46 13.37
CA LEU A 250 7.87 22.84 13.23
C LEU A 250 7.72 24.10 12.37
N PHE A 251 8.62 25.06 12.53
CA PHE A 251 8.65 26.25 11.68
C PHE A 251 8.90 25.91 10.21
N SER A 252 9.92 25.09 9.95
CA SER A 252 10.20 24.61 8.59
C SER A 252 9.03 23.83 8.01
N LEU A 253 8.38 22.97 8.81
CA LEU A 253 7.18 22.23 8.42
C LEU A 253 6.03 23.16 8.03
N GLY A 254 5.75 24.20 8.81
CA GLY A 254 4.69 25.16 8.52
C GLY A 254 4.89 25.87 7.18
N LEU A 255 6.12 26.28 6.86
CA LEU A 255 6.45 26.90 5.57
C LEU A 255 6.35 25.91 4.40
N VAL A 256 6.79 24.66 4.58
CA VAL A 256 6.67 23.61 3.54
C VAL A 256 5.20 23.30 3.26
N ILE A 257 4.38 23.17 4.31
CA ILE A 257 2.94 22.94 4.17
C ILE A 257 2.29 24.11 3.44
N TRP A 258 2.61 25.36 3.80
CA TRP A 258 2.02 26.52 3.15
C TRP A 258 2.39 26.65 1.68
N GLU A 259 3.67 26.45 1.34
CA GLU A 259 4.13 26.42 -0.04
C GLU A 259 3.42 25.34 -0.86
N LEU A 260 3.24 24.17 -0.25
CA LEU A 260 2.53 23.03 -0.84
C LEU A 260 1.05 23.35 -1.10
N THR A 261 0.34 23.90 -0.11
CA THR A 261 -1.12 24.02 -0.16
C THR A 261 -1.57 25.25 -0.94
N ALA A 262 -0.81 26.34 -0.87
CA ALA A 262 -1.06 27.56 -1.64
C ALA A 262 -0.34 27.57 -3.01
N LEU A 263 0.38 26.50 -3.35
CA LEU A 263 1.16 26.35 -4.60
C LEU A 263 2.00 27.60 -4.91
N ILE A 264 2.75 28.06 -3.91
CA ILE A 264 3.46 29.33 -3.96
C ILE A 264 4.58 29.27 -5.00
N GLN A 265 4.52 30.18 -5.98
CA GLN A 265 5.54 30.28 -7.01
C GLN A 265 6.89 30.73 -6.44
N ALA A 266 7.98 30.20 -7.01
CA ALA A 266 9.34 30.36 -6.49
C ALA A 266 9.79 31.83 -6.40
N ASP A 267 9.34 32.69 -7.31
CA ASP A 267 9.65 34.13 -7.36
C ASP A 267 8.91 34.93 -6.28
N ARG A 268 7.67 34.54 -5.94
CA ARG A 268 6.86 35.18 -4.90
C ARG A 268 7.16 34.67 -3.49
N LYS A 269 7.72 33.46 -3.39
CA LYS A 269 7.99 32.77 -2.13
C LYS A 269 8.72 33.62 -1.08
N PRO A 270 9.86 34.28 -1.37
CA PRO A 270 10.57 35.05 -0.35
C PRO A 270 9.69 36.15 0.28
N GLY A 271 8.99 36.92 -0.55
CA GLY A 271 8.15 38.02 -0.08
C GLY A 271 6.91 37.55 0.69
N LEU A 272 6.31 36.42 0.31
CA LEU A 272 5.18 35.84 1.04
C LEU A 272 5.61 35.27 2.39
N PHE A 273 6.72 34.52 2.42
CA PHE A 273 7.28 33.99 3.67
C PHE A 273 7.66 35.10 4.63
N ASP A 274 8.29 36.16 4.14
CA ASP A 274 8.67 37.30 4.97
C ASP A 274 7.45 38.00 5.59
N LYS A 275 6.36 38.20 4.82
CA LYS A 275 5.12 38.81 5.33
C LYS A 275 4.41 37.96 6.38
N LEU A 276 4.40 36.65 6.23
CA LEU A 276 3.79 35.78 7.24
C LEU A 276 4.64 35.75 8.52
N VAL A 277 5.95 35.56 8.39
CA VAL A 277 6.86 35.34 9.53
C VAL A 277 7.20 36.62 10.28
N ASN A 278 7.42 37.74 9.57
CA ASN A 278 7.87 39.00 10.15
C ASN A 278 6.72 39.99 10.37
N ASP A 279 5.83 40.16 9.38
CA ASP A 279 4.74 41.14 9.47
C ASP A 279 3.51 40.56 10.17
N GLY A 280 3.48 39.23 10.39
CA GLY A 280 2.38 38.55 11.04
C GLY A 280 1.10 38.56 10.22
N ASN A 281 1.18 38.71 8.89
CA ASN A 281 0.01 38.75 8.03
C ASN A 281 -0.57 37.35 7.81
N GLU A 282 -1.41 36.91 8.75
CA GLU A 282 -2.09 35.62 8.76
C GLU A 282 -3.23 35.50 7.74
N GLU A 283 -3.69 36.62 7.18
CA GLU A 283 -4.74 36.64 6.13
C GLU A 283 -4.22 36.04 4.81
N LEU A 284 -2.90 35.95 4.64
CA LEU A 284 -2.27 35.30 3.50
C LEU A 284 -2.47 33.77 3.48
N VAL A 285 -2.89 33.18 4.60
CA VAL A 285 -3.11 31.74 4.72
C VAL A 285 -4.60 31.47 4.58
N GLU A 286 -4.96 30.94 3.41
CA GLU A 286 -6.33 30.53 3.09
C GLU A 286 -6.66 29.15 3.69
N GLU A 287 -7.95 28.86 3.85
CA GLU A 287 -8.40 27.53 4.27
C GLU A 287 -8.24 26.53 3.12
N HIS A 288 -7.69 25.34 3.42
CA HIS A 288 -7.62 24.28 2.43
C HIS A 288 -8.99 23.60 2.26
N PRO A 289 -9.47 23.34 1.03
CA PRO A 289 -10.81 22.79 0.81
C PRO A 289 -11.13 21.50 1.58
N LEU A 290 -10.18 20.56 1.65
CA LEU A 290 -10.32 19.30 2.41
C LEU A 290 -9.98 19.40 3.90
N LEU A 291 -8.83 20.00 4.23
CA LEU A 291 -8.29 20.02 5.59
C LEU A 291 -8.85 21.16 6.46
N GLY A 292 -9.59 22.11 5.87
CA GLY A 292 -10.29 23.18 6.56
C GLY A 292 -9.40 24.12 7.39
N ASP A 293 -10.01 24.70 8.43
CA ASP A 293 -9.37 25.65 9.36
C ASP A 293 -8.23 25.01 10.17
N GLY A 294 -8.27 23.69 10.38
CA GLY A 294 -7.20 22.96 11.07
C GLY A 294 -5.84 23.18 10.40
N LEU A 295 -5.78 23.11 9.06
CA LEU A 295 -4.53 23.35 8.33
C LEU A 295 -4.06 24.80 8.40
N ARG A 296 -5.01 25.75 8.30
CA ARG A 296 -4.72 27.18 8.42
C ARG A 296 -4.09 27.49 9.78
N LYS A 297 -4.70 26.99 10.86
CA LYS A 297 -4.16 27.07 12.22
C LYS A 297 -2.78 26.43 12.33
N ILE A 298 -2.56 25.26 11.71
CA ILE A 298 -1.27 24.58 11.69
C ILE A 298 -0.18 25.49 11.08
N ILE A 299 -0.42 26.05 9.89
CA ILE A 299 0.53 26.91 9.18
C ILE A 299 0.87 28.14 10.04
N ILE A 300 -0.15 28.85 10.54
CA ILE A 300 0.02 30.09 11.30
C ILE A 300 0.79 29.85 12.60
N LEU A 301 0.40 28.86 13.39
CA LEU A 301 1.04 28.61 14.68
C LEU A 301 2.46 28.06 14.51
N CYS A 302 2.70 27.18 13.53
CA CYS A 302 4.05 26.70 13.24
C CYS A 302 5.02 27.82 12.84
N THR A 303 4.54 28.83 12.11
CA THR A 303 5.39 29.88 11.53
C THR A 303 5.57 31.13 12.42
N LYS A 304 5.07 31.09 13.67
CA LYS A 304 5.31 32.18 14.63
C LYS A 304 6.80 32.41 14.85
N ARG A 305 7.21 33.69 14.87
CA ARG A 305 8.61 34.09 15.06
C ARG A 305 9.18 33.57 16.39
N ASN A 306 8.44 33.73 17.49
CA ASN A 306 8.86 33.24 18.80
C ASN A 306 8.46 31.76 18.98
N PRO A 307 9.41 30.84 19.25
CA PRO A 307 9.13 29.41 19.42
C PRO A 307 8.07 29.07 20.47
N ILE A 308 7.93 29.89 21.53
CA ILE A 308 6.95 29.65 22.60
C ILE A 308 5.50 29.82 22.12
N ASN A 309 5.30 30.53 21.02
CA ASN A 309 3.97 30.76 20.42
C ASN A 309 3.62 29.70 19.36
N ARG A 310 4.50 28.73 19.13
CA ARG A 310 4.25 27.59 18.23
C ARG A 310 3.61 26.44 18.99
N PHE A 311 3.21 25.39 18.27
CA PHE A 311 2.88 24.12 18.92
C PHE A 311 4.04 23.63 19.77
N GLU A 312 3.73 23.02 20.90
CA GLU A 312 4.73 22.43 21.79
C GLU A 312 5.38 21.20 21.16
N SER A 313 4.61 20.50 20.31
CA SER A 313 4.95 19.20 19.77
C SER A 313 4.21 18.93 18.48
N VAL A 314 4.85 18.21 17.57
CA VAL A 314 4.22 17.66 16.35
C VAL A 314 3.04 16.71 16.66
N HIS A 315 2.88 16.25 17.90
CA HIS A 315 1.72 15.46 18.32
C HIS A 315 0.42 16.29 18.26
N GLN A 316 0.46 17.55 18.69
CA GLN A 316 -0.70 18.45 18.62
C GLN A 316 -1.11 18.69 17.15
N ILE A 317 -0.13 18.78 16.24
CA ILE A 317 -0.37 18.89 14.80
C ILE A 317 -1.03 17.62 14.26
N ALA A 318 -0.52 16.45 14.65
CA ALA A 318 -1.07 15.16 14.23
C ALA A 318 -2.50 14.94 14.76
N GLU A 319 -2.80 15.42 15.97
CA GLU A 319 -4.14 15.39 16.55
C GLU A 319 -5.13 16.24 15.73
N ILE A 320 -4.76 17.48 15.40
CA ILE A 320 -5.59 18.37 14.55
C ILE A 320 -5.84 17.73 13.18
N LEU A 321 -4.84 17.09 12.57
CA LEU A 321 -5.01 16.39 11.28
C LEU A 321 -5.81 15.08 11.38
N SER A 322 -5.94 14.52 12.58
CA SER A 322 -6.73 13.29 12.82
C SER A 322 -8.19 13.58 13.16
N GLU A 323 -8.54 14.85 13.44
CA GLU A 323 -9.94 15.25 13.53
C GLU A 323 -10.64 14.92 12.21
N PRO A 324 -11.91 14.46 12.25
CA PRO A 324 -12.65 14.20 11.04
C PRO A 324 -12.56 15.42 10.12
N MET A 325 -12.06 15.22 8.91
CA MET A 325 -12.04 16.28 7.90
C MET A 325 -13.44 16.90 7.82
N ARG A 326 -13.51 18.21 7.53
CA ARG A 326 -14.79 18.88 7.31
C ARG A 326 -15.64 17.97 6.42
N PRO A 327 -16.93 17.74 6.73
CA PRO A 327 -17.78 16.92 5.88
C PRO A 327 -17.77 17.54 4.50
N ILE A 328 -17.01 16.93 3.60
CA ILE A 328 -16.97 17.33 2.22
C ILE A 328 -18.36 16.96 1.70
N PRO A 329 -19.07 17.87 1.02
CA PRO A 329 -20.36 17.53 0.43
C PRO A 329 -20.20 16.25 -0.41
N ALA A 330 -21.23 15.42 -0.45
CA ALA A 330 -21.25 14.28 -1.35
C ALA A 330 -20.88 14.75 -2.77
N GLN A 331 -19.80 14.20 -3.31
CA GLN A 331 -19.24 14.64 -4.58
C GLN A 331 -19.27 13.53 -5.61
N LYS A 332 -19.37 13.93 -6.88
CA LYS A 332 -19.05 13.08 -8.01
C LYS A 332 -17.58 13.33 -8.35
N ILE A 333 -16.75 12.36 -8.02
CA ILE A 333 -15.31 12.40 -8.29
C ILE A 333 -15.03 11.50 -9.49
N VAL A 334 -14.08 11.88 -10.32
CA VAL A 334 -13.60 11.05 -11.42
C VAL A 334 -12.17 10.63 -11.09
N ALA A 335 -11.90 9.33 -11.16
CA ALA A 335 -10.57 8.78 -11.05
C ALA A 335 -10.15 8.18 -12.40
N GLN A 336 -8.92 8.48 -12.81
CA GLN A 336 -8.33 8.06 -14.09
C GLN A 336 -7.10 7.18 -13.89
N THR A 337 -6.56 7.14 -12.67
CA THR A 337 -5.34 6.41 -12.33
C THR A 337 -5.50 5.63 -11.02
N SER A 338 -4.63 4.64 -10.81
CA SER A 338 -4.56 3.88 -9.54
C SER A 338 -4.36 4.79 -8.31
N GLU A 339 -3.55 5.84 -8.47
CA GLU A 339 -3.29 6.81 -7.39
C GLU A 339 -4.54 7.65 -7.11
N GLU A 340 -5.19 8.17 -8.15
CA GLU A 340 -6.44 8.91 -7.99
C GLU A 340 -7.52 8.09 -7.30
N LEU A 341 -7.70 6.82 -7.69
CA LEU A 341 -8.66 5.94 -7.02
C LEU A 341 -8.32 5.74 -5.54
N THR A 342 -7.04 5.51 -5.22
CA THR A 342 -6.59 5.36 -3.83
C THR A 342 -6.89 6.62 -3.01
N LEU A 343 -6.60 7.80 -3.56
CA LEU A 343 -6.87 9.09 -2.93
C LEU A 343 -8.38 9.34 -2.78
N CYS A 344 -9.18 9.05 -3.82
CA CYS A 344 -10.63 9.20 -3.76
C CYS A 344 -11.21 8.35 -2.62
N VAL A 345 -10.76 7.11 -2.49
CA VAL A 345 -11.21 6.18 -1.45
C VAL A 345 -10.80 6.64 -0.05
N GLU A 346 -9.59 7.21 0.09
CA GLU A 346 -9.08 7.74 1.37
C GLU A 346 -9.82 9.01 1.83
N PHE A 347 -10.17 9.90 0.90
CA PHE A 347 -10.70 11.24 1.21
C PHE A 347 -12.18 11.44 0.89
N ALA A 348 -12.87 10.45 0.29
CA ALA A 348 -14.30 10.57 0.02
C ALA A 348 -15.12 10.66 1.30
N SER A 349 -16.07 11.60 1.31
CA SER A 349 -17.06 11.74 2.38
C SER A 349 -18.31 10.90 2.09
N PRO A 350 -19.08 10.52 3.13
CA PRO A 350 -20.30 9.75 2.97
C PRO A 350 -21.25 10.34 1.93
N GLY A 351 -21.81 9.49 1.06
CA GLY A 351 -22.67 9.86 -0.06
C GLY A 351 -21.93 10.15 -1.37
N SER A 352 -20.60 10.15 -1.37
CA SER A 352 -19.82 10.44 -2.59
C SER A 352 -19.89 9.28 -3.60
N THR A 353 -19.82 9.65 -4.87
CA THR A 353 -19.70 8.72 -6.00
C THR A 353 -18.35 8.90 -6.69
N ILE A 354 -17.56 7.83 -6.77
CA ILE A 354 -16.28 7.77 -7.47
C ILE A 354 -16.52 7.07 -8.80
N ASN A 355 -16.50 7.83 -9.89
CA ASN A 355 -16.59 7.31 -11.24
C ASN A 355 -15.18 6.98 -11.74
N LEU A 356 -14.98 5.76 -12.24
CA LEU A 356 -13.73 5.34 -12.84
C LEU A 356 -13.84 5.50 -14.36
N GLU A 357 -12.85 6.16 -14.96
CA GLU A 357 -12.69 6.15 -16.41
C GLU A 357 -12.21 4.78 -16.90
N GLU A 358 -12.37 4.54 -18.21
CA GLU A 358 -11.87 3.32 -18.84
C GLU A 358 -10.36 3.20 -18.65
N GLY A 359 -9.90 2.01 -18.28
CA GLY A 359 -8.51 1.77 -17.96
C GLY A 359 -8.29 0.66 -16.94
N THR A 360 -7.02 0.44 -16.61
CA THR A 360 -6.59 -0.57 -15.63
C THR A 360 -6.03 0.11 -14.38
N TYR A 361 -6.61 -0.21 -13.24
CA TYR A 361 -6.25 0.28 -11.92
C TYR A 361 -5.56 -0.85 -11.15
N SER A 362 -4.26 -0.69 -10.88
CA SER A 362 -3.45 -1.66 -10.14
C SER A 362 -3.23 -1.20 -8.70
N CYS A 363 -4.28 -1.25 -7.89
CA CYS A 363 -4.26 -0.79 -6.50
C CYS A 363 -5.17 -1.64 -5.61
N SER A 364 -5.04 -1.45 -4.29
CA SER A 364 -6.04 -1.94 -3.33
C SER A 364 -7.14 -0.90 -3.17
N VAL A 365 -8.37 -1.35 -2.94
CA VAL A 365 -9.52 -0.49 -2.63
C VAL A 365 -9.96 -0.84 -1.21
N TYR A 366 -9.73 0.06 -0.26
CA TYR A 366 -10.12 -0.13 1.15
C TYR A 366 -11.14 0.94 1.56
N LEU A 367 -12.42 0.57 1.58
CA LEU A 367 -13.51 1.47 1.97
C LEU A 367 -13.77 1.33 3.48
N SER A 368 -13.45 2.37 4.24
CA SER A 368 -13.79 2.49 5.67
C SER A 368 -14.86 3.56 5.95
N THR A 369 -15.21 4.35 4.94
CA THR A 369 -16.28 5.36 5.02
C THR A 369 -17.60 4.75 4.55
N ASP A 370 -18.68 5.03 5.29
CA ASP A 370 -20.03 4.59 4.93
C ASP A 370 -20.57 5.33 3.69
N ASN A 371 -21.50 4.69 2.96
CA ASN A 371 -22.28 5.29 1.87
C ASN A 371 -21.41 5.81 0.71
N ILE A 372 -20.36 5.07 0.34
CA ILE A 372 -19.55 5.38 -0.84
C ILE A 372 -19.98 4.53 -2.02
N THR A 373 -20.12 5.16 -3.18
CA THR A 373 -20.42 4.47 -4.44
C THR A 373 -19.21 4.52 -5.37
N ILE A 374 -18.73 3.37 -5.87
CA ILE A 374 -17.70 3.27 -6.91
C ILE A 374 -18.36 2.69 -8.17
N VAL A 375 -18.23 3.39 -9.30
CA VAL A 375 -18.86 3.00 -10.56
C VAL A 375 -17.84 3.02 -11.69
N GLY A 376 -17.69 1.92 -12.43
CA GLY A 376 -16.89 1.87 -13.64
C GLY A 376 -17.71 1.97 -14.93
N ARG A 377 -17.07 1.63 -16.04
CA ARG A 377 -17.65 1.55 -17.39
C ARG A 377 -17.78 0.11 -17.88
N GLY A 378 -18.06 -0.82 -16.97
CA GLY A 378 -18.20 -2.25 -17.24
C GLY A 378 -16.85 -2.93 -17.45
N SER A 379 -16.75 -3.77 -18.48
CA SER A 379 -15.55 -4.58 -18.76
C SER A 379 -14.31 -3.76 -19.16
N ASN A 380 -14.49 -2.50 -19.56
CA ASN A 380 -13.41 -1.57 -19.90
C ASN A 380 -12.76 -0.90 -18.68
N THR A 381 -13.35 -1.04 -17.48
CA THR A 381 -12.77 -0.55 -16.24
C THR A 381 -12.30 -1.74 -15.42
N VAL A 382 -10.98 -1.97 -15.42
CA VAL A 382 -10.37 -3.15 -14.81
C VAL A 382 -9.66 -2.77 -13.51
N ILE A 383 -10.04 -3.37 -12.38
CA ILE A 383 -9.23 -3.36 -11.15
C ILE A 383 -8.35 -4.62 -11.16
N ASP A 384 -7.05 -4.46 -11.43
CA ASP A 384 -6.07 -5.54 -11.40
C ASP A 384 -5.45 -5.66 -10.00
N LEU A 385 -5.86 -6.70 -9.28
CA LEU A 385 -5.42 -6.89 -7.90
C LEU A 385 -3.99 -7.43 -7.77
N GLY A 386 -3.34 -7.81 -8.88
CA GLY A 386 -1.98 -8.35 -8.84
C GLY A 386 -1.86 -9.49 -7.82
N TYR A 387 -0.73 -9.53 -7.09
CA TYR A 387 -0.45 -10.56 -6.07
C TYR A 387 -0.83 -10.15 -4.64
N SER A 388 -0.96 -8.84 -4.39
CA SER A 388 -0.98 -8.29 -3.03
C SER A 388 -2.15 -7.37 -2.74
N ASN A 389 -2.90 -6.94 -3.77
CA ASN A 389 -3.99 -6.02 -3.59
C ASN A 389 -5.31 -6.76 -3.34
N SER A 390 -6.23 -6.04 -2.70
CA SER A 390 -7.57 -6.48 -2.32
C SER A 390 -8.60 -5.39 -2.60
N ILE A 391 -9.87 -5.79 -2.68
CA ILE A 391 -11.00 -4.89 -2.46
C ILE A 391 -11.58 -5.25 -1.10
N GLU A 392 -11.54 -4.35 -0.14
CA GLU A 392 -12.04 -4.56 1.21
C GLU A 392 -12.99 -3.42 1.57
N VAL A 393 -14.27 -3.77 1.75
CA VAL A 393 -15.31 -2.84 2.21
C VAL A 393 -15.52 -3.13 3.68
N GLU A 394 -14.97 -2.30 4.56
CA GLU A 394 -15.14 -2.35 6.02
C GLU A 394 -16.04 -1.22 6.52
N SER A 395 -17.13 -0.99 5.79
CA SER A 395 -18.11 0.07 6.06
C SER A 395 -19.51 -0.37 5.61
N ASN A 396 -20.50 0.51 5.69
CA ASN A 396 -21.91 0.22 5.41
C ASN A 396 -22.43 1.00 4.21
N LEU A 397 -23.50 0.49 3.57
CA LEU A 397 -24.22 1.18 2.48
C LEU A 397 -23.34 1.50 1.26
N CYS A 398 -22.21 0.82 1.09
CA CYS A 398 -21.31 1.03 -0.03
C CYS A 398 -21.75 0.23 -1.25
N ILE A 399 -21.55 0.80 -2.45
CA ILE A 399 -21.93 0.19 -3.72
C ILE A 399 -20.70 0.14 -4.61
N LEU A 400 -20.37 -1.02 -5.15
CA LEU A 400 -19.39 -1.14 -6.25
C LEU A 400 -20.11 -1.72 -7.46
N SER A 401 -20.00 -1.06 -8.61
CA SER A 401 -20.74 -1.48 -9.79
C SER A 401 -20.07 -1.22 -11.13
N ASN A 402 -20.42 -2.02 -12.14
CA ASN A 402 -19.94 -1.88 -13.52
C ASN A 402 -18.42 -1.96 -13.63
N LEU A 403 -17.82 -3.03 -13.10
CA LEU A 403 -16.37 -3.20 -13.03
C LEU A 403 -15.95 -4.59 -13.47
N LYS A 404 -14.75 -4.69 -14.04
CA LYS A 404 -14.02 -5.95 -14.14
C LYS A 404 -12.96 -6.03 -13.05
N VAL A 405 -12.93 -7.12 -12.29
CA VAL A 405 -11.90 -7.38 -11.28
C VAL A 405 -11.05 -8.56 -11.73
N LYS A 406 -9.75 -8.34 -11.82
CA LYS A 406 -8.79 -9.34 -12.26
C LYS A 406 -7.93 -9.79 -11.09
N PHE A 407 -7.92 -11.11 -10.87
CA PHE A 407 -7.08 -11.78 -9.88
C PHE A 407 -5.85 -12.36 -10.58
N SER A 408 -4.65 -12.13 -10.04
CA SER A 408 -3.39 -12.63 -10.61
C SER A 408 -2.70 -13.60 -9.62
N GLN A 409 -2.49 -14.86 -10.03
CA GLN A 409 -1.91 -15.96 -9.24
C GLN A 409 -2.47 -16.10 -7.80
N THR A 410 -3.39 -17.04 -7.64
CA THR A 410 -4.02 -17.39 -6.37
C THR A 410 -3.05 -18.14 -5.45
N GLY A 411 -2.53 -17.46 -4.42
CA GLY A 411 -1.63 -18.06 -3.41
C GLY A 411 -1.46 -17.25 -2.12
N VAL A 412 -1.97 -16.01 -2.09
CA VAL A 412 -1.81 -15.08 -0.96
C VAL A 412 -3.19 -14.71 -0.43
N ARG A 413 -3.37 -14.78 0.90
CA ARG A 413 -4.64 -14.48 1.61
C ARG A 413 -5.29 -13.12 1.28
N ARG A 414 -4.54 -12.20 0.67
CA ARG A 414 -4.98 -10.82 0.41
C ARG A 414 -5.64 -10.62 -0.95
N ASN A 415 -5.54 -11.54 -1.91
CA ASN A 415 -6.12 -11.32 -3.24
C ASN A 415 -7.61 -11.71 -3.30
N ARG A 416 -8.49 -10.83 -2.81
CA ARG A 416 -9.95 -11.06 -2.64
C ARG A 416 -10.77 -9.78 -2.77
N ILE A 417 -12.09 -9.95 -2.95
CA ILE A 417 -13.13 -8.95 -2.67
C ILE A 417 -13.80 -9.34 -1.35
N ALA A 418 -13.73 -8.49 -0.34
CA ALA A 418 -14.37 -8.71 0.95
C ALA A 418 -15.42 -7.60 1.21
N LEU A 419 -16.66 -8.00 1.47
CA LEU A 419 -17.74 -7.14 1.93
C LEU A 419 -17.99 -7.40 3.42
N VAL A 420 -17.55 -6.48 4.25
CA VAL A 420 -17.77 -6.46 5.70
C VAL A 420 -18.78 -5.35 6.00
N GLY A 421 -19.63 -5.55 7.00
CA GLY A 421 -20.64 -4.55 7.38
C GLY A 421 -22.03 -4.82 6.79
N PHE A 422 -22.84 -3.76 6.70
CA PHE A 422 -24.28 -3.86 6.47
C PHE A 422 -24.73 -3.17 5.18
N LYS A 423 -25.59 -3.84 4.41
CA LYS A 423 -26.22 -3.29 3.19
C LYS A 423 -25.25 -2.78 2.13
N ASN A 424 -24.10 -3.43 1.99
CA ASN A 424 -23.20 -3.21 0.86
C ASN A 424 -23.69 -3.97 -0.37
N GLN A 425 -23.39 -3.43 -1.55
CA GLN A 425 -23.82 -3.99 -2.82
C GLN A 425 -22.66 -4.15 -3.80
N LEU A 426 -22.58 -5.32 -4.42
CA LEU A 426 -21.83 -5.56 -5.65
C LEU A 426 -22.83 -5.78 -6.78
N SER A 427 -22.75 -5.01 -7.86
CA SER A 427 -23.63 -5.18 -9.02
C SER A 427 -22.89 -5.04 -10.34
N ASP A 428 -23.18 -5.91 -11.31
CA ASP A 428 -22.56 -5.85 -12.65
C ASP A 428 -21.03 -5.95 -12.56
N ILE A 429 -20.56 -6.99 -11.88
CA ILE A 429 -19.14 -7.27 -11.66
C ILE A 429 -18.71 -8.47 -12.50
N GLU A 430 -17.70 -8.25 -13.34
CA GLU A 430 -17.02 -9.32 -14.06
C GLU A 430 -15.75 -9.71 -13.29
N VAL A 431 -15.63 -10.99 -12.91
CA VAL A 431 -14.47 -11.53 -12.21
C VAL A 431 -13.67 -12.40 -13.16
N ALA A 432 -12.43 -12.00 -13.42
CA ALA A 432 -11.46 -12.77 -14.18
C ALA A 432 -10.43 -13.40 -13.24
N VAL A 433 -10.42 -14.73 -13.13
CA VAL A 433 -9.45 -15.46 -12.30
C VAL A 433 -8.36 -16.03 -13.18
N LEU A 434 -7.12 -15.57 -13.00
CA LEU A 434 -5.93 -16.16 -13.61
C LEU A 434 -5.30 -17.14 -12.60
N ALA A 435 -5.76 -18.39 -12.57
CA ALA A 435 -5.27 -19.30 -11.53
C ALA A 435 -3.90 -19.91 -11.83
N TYR A 436 -3.22 -20.13 -10.71
CA TYR A 436 -2.03 -20.93 -10.53
C TYR A 436 -2.44 -22.40 -10.27
N GLN A 437 -1.68 -23.33 -10.85
CA GLN A 437 -1.79 -24.77 -10.64
C GLN A 437 -1.18 -25.15 -9.27
N SER A 438 -1.93 -25.08 -8.16
CA SER A 438 -1.47 -25.70 -6.90
C SER A 438 -2.08 -27.10 -6.72
N PRO A 439 -1.27 -28.14 -6.48
CA PRO A 439 -1.73 -29.51 -6.27
C PRO A 439 -2.19 -29.82 -4.83
N LEU A 440 -2.42 -28.83 -3.97
CA LEU A 440 -2.73 -29.05 -2.54
C LEU A 440 -4.23 -28.87 -2.21
N PRO A 441 -4.82 -29.68 -1.31
CA PRO A 441 -6.27 -29.83 -1.14
C PRO A 441 -6.92 -28.79 -0.19
N ASP A 442 -6.17 -27.80 0.29
CA ASP A 442 -6.68 -26.85 1.29
C ASP A 442 -7.54 -25.73 0.65
N MET A 443 -8.70 -26.13 0.10
CA MET A 443 -9.70 -25.25 -0.53
C MET A 443 -10.27 -24.17 0.40
N TYR A 444 -10.10 -24.31 1.72
CA TYR A 444 -10.62 -23.35 2.71
C TYR A 444 -9.91 -21.99 2.73
N PHE A 445 -8.75 -21.84 2.08
CA PHE A 445 -7.95 -20.60 2.13
C PHE A 445 -8.12 -19.66 0.93
N TYR A 446 -8.89 -20.05 -0.10
CA TYR A 446 -9.08 -19.25 -1.30
C TYR A 446 -10.52 -18.77 -1.34
N ARG A 447 -10.79 -17.54 -0.90
CA ARG A 447 -12.11 -16.90 -0.96
C ARG A 447 -11.98 -15.67 -1.87
N GLN A 448 -12.34 -15.79 -3.15
CA GLN A 448 -12.23 -14.67 -4.09
C GLN A 448 -13.28 -13.60 -3.80
N ILE A 449 -14.49 -14.01 -3.42
CA ILE A 449 -15.53 -13.12 -2.92
C ILE A 449 -15.93 -13.59 -1.53
N GLU A 450 -15.83 -12.71 -0.54
CA GLU A 450 -16.10 -12.99 0.85
C GLU A 450 -17.12 -11.98 1.40
N ILE A 451 -18.20 -12.46 2.02
CA ILE A 451 -19.24 -11.63 2.65
C ILE A 451 -19.27 -11.96 4.14
N LEU A 452 -18.90 -10.98 4.97
CA LEU A 452 -18.73 -11.14 6.42
C LEU A 452 -19.75 -10.33 7.23
N GLY A 453 -20.77 -9.77 6.58
CA GLY A 453 -21.80 -8.98 7.23
C GLY A 453 -23.20 -9.21 6.65
N SER A 454 -24.21 -8.58 7.24
CA SER A 454 -25.62 -8.89 6.98
C SER A 454 -26.28 -7.93 5.97
N TYR A 455 -27.34 -8.40 5.31
CA TYR A 455 -28.09 -7.63 4.30
C TYR A 455 -27.26 -7.15 3.10
N ASN A 456 -26.10 -7.77 2.86
CA ASN A 456 -25.29 -7.47 1.69
C ASN A 456 -25.90 -8.14 0.45
N SER A 457 -25.83 -7.46 -0.69
CA SER A 457 -26.36 -7.96 -1.95
C SER A 457 -25.25 -8.10 -2.99
N ILE A 458 -25.23 -9.24 -3.66
CA ILE A 458 -24.43 -9.46 -4.85
C ILE A 458 -25.39 -9.76 -5.99
N ASP A 459 -25.38 -8.91 -7.00
CA ASP A 459 -26.25 -9.02 -8.16
C ASP A 459 -25.43 -8.98 -9.45
N SER A 460 -25.84 -9.74 -10.46
CA SER A 460 -25.29 -9.65 -11.81
C SER A 460 -23.76 -9.81 -11.82
N VAL A 461 -23.28 -10.95 -11.30
CA VAL A 461 -21.85 -11.29 -11.28
C VAL A 461 -21.53 -12.32 -12.34
N LYS A 462 -20.51 -12.04 -13.16
CA LYS A 462 -20.00 -12.97 -14.16
C LYS A 462 -18.61 -13.46 -13.76
N ILE A 463 -18.43 -14.77 -13.58
CA ILE A 463 -17.13 -15.38 -13.29
C ILE A 463 -16.57 -16.02 -14.57
N GLU A 464 -15.43 -15.51 -15.00
CA GLU A 464 -14.63 -16.01 -16.13
C GLU A 464 -13.31 -16.59 -15.63
N ASN A 465 -13.29 -17.91 -15.47
CA ASN A 465 -12.07 -18.64 -15.17
C ASN A 465 -11.26 -18.87 -16.46
N HIS A 466 -9.94 -18.70 -16.38
CA HIS A 466 -9.06 -18.87 -17.54
C HIS A 466 -8.89 -20.34 -17.94
N SER A 467 -8.98 -21.26 -16.98
CA SER A 467 -8.82 -22.70 -17.18
C SER A 467 -9.93 -23.51 -16.49
N ALA A 468 -10.20 -24.68 -17.06
CA ALA A 468 -11.03 -25.75 -16.51
C ALA A 468 -10.67 -26.15 -15.06
N ALA A 469 -9.42 -25.92 -14.64
CA ALA A 469 -8.92 -26.26 -13.32
C ALA A 469 -9.07 -25.15 -12.28
N ASP A 470 -9.42 -23.93 -12.69
CA ASP A 470 -9.44 -22.77 -11.79
C ASP A 470 -10.67 -22.84 -10.88
N VAL A 471 -10.51 -22.51 -9.60
CA VAL A 471 -11.60 -22.51 -8.61
C VAL A 471 -11.87 -21.08 -8.15
N ALA A 472 -13.09 -20.60 -8.39
CA ALA A 472 -13.61 -19.41 -7.73
C ALA A 472 -14.50 -19.81 -6.56
N VAL A 473 -14.25 -19.21 -5.40
CA VAL A 473 -15.01 -19.46 -4.18
C VAL A 473 -15.71 -18.17 -3.76
N ILE A 474 -17.02 -18.26 -3.64
CA ILE A 474 -17.85 -17.25 -2.99
C ILE A 474 -18.21 -17.78 -1.61
N PHE A 475 -17.94 -16.99 -0.58
CA PHE A 475 -18.10 -17.41 0.80
C PHE A 475 -18.89 -16.36 1.57
N THR A 476 -19.93 -16.80 2.27
CA THR A 476 -20.59 -16.01 3.31
C THR A 476 -20.20 -16.59 4.66
N ASP A 477 -19.84 -15.76 5.65
CA ASP A 477 -19.50 -16.23 7.00
C ASP A 477 -20.34 -15.52 8.05
N ASN A 478 -20.93 -16.30 8.95
CA ASN A 478 -21.81 -15.89 10.06
C ASN A 478 -22.74 -14.70 9.73
N SER A 479 -23.25 -14.66 8.51
CA SER A 479 -24.00 -13.53 7.97
C SER A 479 -25.51 -13.81 8.00
N SER A 480 -26.32 -12.78 7.78
CA SER A 480 -27.77 -12.95 7.69
C SER A 480 -28.40 -12.09 6.62
N HIS A 481 -29.48 -12.57 6.00
CA HIS A 481 -30.26 -11.80 5.03
C HIS A 481 -29.49 -11.33 3.78
N CYS A 482 -28.38 -11.98 3.45
CA CYS A 482 -27.64 -11.68 2.22
C CYS A 482 -28.32 -12.27 0.98
N THR A 483 -28.25 -11.54 -0.13
CA THR A 483 -28.82 -11.94 -1.42
C THR A 483 -27.69 -12.16 -2.44
N LEU A 484 -27.77 -13.27 -3.16
CA LEU A 484 -26.99 -13.53 -4.36
C LEU A 484 -27.95 -13.74 -5.53
N SER A 485 -27.85 -12.92 -6.57
CA SER A 485 -28.71 -13.01 -7.75
C SER A 485 -27.91 -12.90 -9.03
N ASN A 486 -28.41 -13.53 -10.09
CA ASN A 486 -27.89 -13.38 -11.46
C ASN A 486 -26.39 -13.74 -11.58
N LEU A 487 -25.94 -14.75 -10.84
CA LEU A 487 -24.58 -15.28 -10.95
C LEU A 487 -24.45 -16.13 -12.23
N VAL A 488 -23.53 -15.74 -13.10
CA VAL A 488 -23.19 -16.44 -14.33
C VAL A 488 -21.77 -16.96 -14.24
N VAL A 489 -21.58 -18.25 -14.46
CA VAL A 489 -20.26 -18.88 -14.49
C VAL A 489 -20.01 -19.44 -15.89
N THR A 490 -18.93 -19.00 -16.53
CA THR A 490 -18.64 -19.38 -17.93
C THR A 490 -17.69 -20.57 -18.04
N ASN A 491 -16.70 -20.71 -17.16
CA ASN A 491 -15.67 -21.75 -17.24
C ASN A 491 -15.16 -22.13 -15.84
N GLY A 492 -14.46 -23.25 -15.73
CA GLY A 492 -13.77 -23.70 -14.51
C GLY A 492 -14.69 -24.24 -13.42
N LEU A 493 -14.15 -24.24 -12.20
CA LEU A 493 -14.81 -24.70 -10.99
C LEU A 493 -15.33 -23.49 -10.19
N VAL A 494 -16.56 -23.57 -9.70
CA VAL A 494 -17.09 -22.57 -8.76
C VAL A 494 -17.69 -23.27 -7.56
N GLN A 495 -17.38 -22.74 -6.38
CA GLN A 495 -17.98 -23.16 -5.13
C GLN A 495 -18.61 -21.98 -4.42
N LEU A 496 -19.90 -22.09 -4.14
CA LEU A 496 -20.61 -21.09 -3.34
C LEU A 496 -20.93 -21.69 -1.98
N PHE A 497 -20.40 -21.09 -0.91
CA PHE A 497 -20.66 -21.46 0.47
C PHE A 497 -21.58 -20.43 1.13
N CYS A 498 -22.81 -20.85 1.40
CA CYS A 498 -23.80 -20.04 2.10
C CYS A 498 -23.86 -20.42 3.59
N TYR A 499 -23.03 -19.80 4.44
CA TYR A 499 -23.02 -20.02 5.89
C TYR A 499 -23.65 -18.84 6.62
N GLY A 500 -24.67 -19.13 7.43
CA GLY A 500 -25.46 -18.11 8.11
C GLY A 500 -26.96 -18.41 8.10
N LYS A 501 -27.80 -17.38 8.08
CA LYS A 501 -29.26 -17.52 8.14
C LYS A 501 -29.98 -16.61 7.15
N ASN A 502 -31.11 -17.07 6.62
CA ASN A 502 -32.01 -16.27 5.76
C ASN A 502 -31.34 -15.77 4.47
N HIS A 503 -30.42 -16.54 3.90
CA HIS A 503 -29.81 -16.19 2.62
C HIS A 503 -30.74 -16.54 1.45
N THR A 504 -30.73 -15.71 0.42
CA THR A 504 -31.41 -16.02 -0.85
C THR A 504 -30.36 -16.09 -1.96
N VAL A 505 -30.32 -17.22 -2.68
CA VAL A 505 -29.54 -17.38 -3.90
C VAL A 505 -30.52 -17.61 -5.04
N SER A 506 -30.48 -16.77 -6.07
CA SER A 506 -31.44 -16.81 -7.17
C SER A 506 -30.81 -16.65 -8.54
N SER A 507 -31.50 -17.12 -9.58
CA SER A 507 -31.18 -16.86 -10.99
C SER A 507 -29.72 -17.15 -11.36
N THR A 508 -29.18 -18.25 -10.82
CA THR A 508 -27.77 -18.61 -10.98
C THR A 508 -27.62 -19.68 -12.05
N ARG A 509 -26.74 -19.46 -13.03
CA ARG A 509 -26.54 -20.41 -14.14
C ARG A 509 -25.07 -20.63 -14.49
N PHE A 510 -24.79 -21.84 -14.99
CA PHE A 510 -23.52 -22.21 -15.60
C PHE A 510 -23.70 -22.28 -17.12
N GLU A 511 -22.92 -21.52 -17.90
CA GLU A 511 -23.15 -21.31 -19.34
C GLU A 511 -22.52 -22.37 -20.26
N THR A 512 -21.46 -23.10 -19.84
CA THR A 512 -20.73 -23.99 -20.78
C THR A 512 -20.81 -25.47 -20.40
N LEU A 513 -21.72 -26.22 -21.02
CA LEU A 513 -21.79 -27.70 -21.00
C LEU A 513 -21.01 -28.37 -22.15
N SER A 514 -20.19 -27.63 -22.92
CA SER A 514 -19.58 -28.15 -24.15
C SER A 514 -18.06 -28.30 -24.10
N GLN A 515 -17.65 -29.57 -24.00
CA GLN A 515 -16.40 -30.23 -24.38
C GLN A 515 -15.71 -30.95 -23.21
N THR A 516 -16.11 -32.21 -23.01
CA THR A 516 -15.32 -33.22 -22.31
C THR A 516 -13.89 -33.24 -22.86
N LEU A 517 -12.96 -32.65 -22.10
CA LEU A 517 -11.53 -32.86 -22.31
C LEU A 517 -11.21 -34.31 -21.92
N LYS A 518 -10.68 -35.10 -22.85
CA LYS A 518 -10.24 -36.47 -22.58
C LYS A 518 -9.19 -36.45 -21.45
N PRO A 519 -9.28 -37.34 -20.44
CA PRO A 519 -8.30 -37.39 -19.36
C PRO A 519 -6.89 -37.64 -19.90
N ARG A 520 -5.91 -36.83 -19.47
CA ARG A 520 -4.49 -37.24 -19.56
C ARG A 520 -4.28 -38.40 -18.58
N GLN A 521 -3.71 -39.50 -19.07
CA GLN A 521 -3.49 -40.72 -18.30
C GLN A 521 -2.66 -40.44 -17.02
N ASN A 522 -3.04 -41.11 -15.92
CA ASN A 522 -2.32 -41.27 -14.64
C ASN A 522 -2.34 -40.15 -13.57
N LYS A 523 -3.41 -39.36 -13.46
CA LYS A 523 -3.77 -38.67 -12.20
C LYS A 523 -5.25 -38.86 -11.91
N PRO A 524 -5.72 -38.88 -10.64
CA PRO A 524 -7.15 -38.91 -10.35
C PRO A 524 -7.83 -37.78 -11.12
N SER A 525 -8.73 -38.16 -12.01
CA SER A 525 -9.40 -37.23 -12.91
C SER A 525 -10.36 -36.37 -12.10
N PHE A 526 -9.91 -35.19 -11.69
CA PHE A 526 -10.84 -34.13 -11.35
C PHE A 526 -11.61 -33.79 -12.63
N PRO A 527 -12.96 -33.82 -12.61
CA PRO A 527 -13.73 -33.43 -13.79
C PRO A 527 -13.40 -32.00 -14.17
N THR A 528 -13.30 -31.79 -15.48
CA THR A 528 -12.73 -30.58 -16.07
C THR A 528 -13.66 -29.37 -16.01
N THR A 529 -14.87 -29.50 -15.46
CA THR A 529 -15.83 -28.42 -15.23
C THR A 529 -16.82 -28.85 -14.15
N ARG A 530 -17.00 -28.04 -13.08
CA ARG A 530 -18.03 -28.24 -12.04
C ARG A 530 -18.41 -26.93 -11.36
N PHE A 531 -19.69 -26.62 -11.33
CA PHE A 531 -20.27 -25.66 -10.41
C PHE A 531 -20.98 -26.43 -9.28
N SER A 532 -20.47 -26.30 -8.04
CA SER A 532 -21.10 -26.89 -6.86
C SER A 532 -21.57 -25.81 -5.89
N LEU A 533 -22.77 -26.01 -5.34
CA LEU A 533 -23.39 -25.12 -4.37
C LEU A 533 -23.44 -25.79 -3.01
N HIS A 534 -22.91 -25.13 -1.99
CA HIS A 534 -22.87 -25.62 -0.61
C HIS A 534 -23.67 -24.67 0.28
N VAL A 535 -24.87 -25.10 0.69
CA VAL A 535 -25.70 -24.38 1.66
C VAL A 535 -25.42 -24.95 3.04
N LEU A 536 -24.82 -24.13 3.90
CA LEU A 536 -24.38 -24.49 5.25
C LEU A 536 -25.05 -23.56 6.29
N GLY A 537 -26.37 -23.36 6.18
CA GLY A 537 -27.08 -22.33 6.94
C GLY A 537 -28.57 -22.63 7.11
N LEU A 538 -29.25 -21.84 7.94
CA LEU A 538 -30.67 -22.01 8.25
C LEU A 538 -31.54 -21.09 7.38
N HIS A 539 -32.75 -21.53 7.03
CA HIS A 539 -33.72 -20.71 6.29
C HIS A 539 -33.21 -20.16 4.96
N CYS A 540 -32.29 -20.88 4.30
CA CYS A 540 -31.74 -20.47 3.02
C CYS A 540 -32.73 -20.81 1.89
N LYS A 541 -32.92 -19.88 0.95
CA LYS A 541 -33.75 -20.03 -0.24
C LYS A 541 -32.88 -20.12 -1.49
N LEU A 542 -33.12 -21.12 -2.31
CA LEU A 542 -32.47 -21.34 -3.59
C LEU A 542 -33.53 -21.33 -4.70
N GLU A 543 -33.44 -20.39 -5.64
CA GLU A 543 -34.48 -20.18 -6.66
C GLU A 543 -33.87 -20.10 -8.07
N ASN A 544 -34.41 -20.84 -9.05
CA ASN A 544 -33.97 -20.77 -10.45
C ASN A 544 -32.46 -21.01 -10.64
N ILE A 545 -31.97 -22.15 -10.14
CA ILE A 545 -30.53 -22.48 -10.16
C ILE A 545 -30.24 -23.59 -11.16
N LYS A 546 -29.18 -23.43 -11.96
CA LYS A 546 -28.62 -24.47 -12.83
C LYS A 546 -27.17 -24.75 -12.46
N CYS A 547 -26.87 -25.96 -11.96
CA CYS A 547 -25.53 -26.35 -11.50
C CYS A 547 -25.25 -27.85 -11.66
N ASN A 548 -24.06 -28.32 -11.26
CA ASN A 548 -23.76 -29.76 -11.29
C ASN A 548 -24.28 -30.48 -10.04
N GLU A 549 -23.92 -29.97 -8.86
CA GLU A 549 -24.34 -30.55 -7.58
C GLU A 549 -24.72 -29.47 -6.56
N VAL A 550 -25.71 -29.78 -5.74
CA VAL A 550 -26.09 -29.00 -4.56
C VAL A 550 -25.90 -29.84 -3.31
N TYR A 551 -25.26 -29.25 -2.31
CA TYR A 551 -25.06 -29.81 -0.98
C TYR A 551 -25.80 -28.93 0.02
N VAL A 552 -26.71 -29.52 0.80
CA VAL A 552 -27.48 -28.81 1.83
C VAL A 552 -27.15 -29.41 3.19
N ARG A 553 -26.79 -28.55 4.14
CA ARG A 553 -26.55 -28.85 5.55
C ARG A 553 -27.10 -27.71 6.40
N GLY A 554 -28.37 -27.81 6.78
CA GLY A 554 -29.07 -26.81 7.59
C GLY A 554 -30.58 -26.99 7.51
N ASP A 555 -31.29 -26.48 8.52
CA ASP A 555 -32.74 -26.59 8.63
C ASP A 555 -33.47 -25.50 7.84
N HIS A 556 -34.71 -25.80 7.47
CA HIS A 556 -35.63 -24.88 6.78
C HIS A 556 -35.12 -24.38 5.42
N ALA A 557 -34.29 -25.16 4.73
CA ALA A 557 -33.84 -24.83 3.39
C ALA A 557 -34.97 -25.05 2.37
N VAL A 558 -35.18 -24.07 1.49
CA VAL A 558 -36.20 -24.12 0.42
C VAL A 558 -35.49 -24.07 -0.93
N LEU A 559 -35.72 -25.07 -1.76
CA LEU A 559 -35.20 -25.15 -3.12
C LEU A 559 -36.37 -25.13 -4.10
N THR A 560 -36.38 -24.16 -5.01
CA THR A 560 -37.43 -23.97 -6.02
C THR A 560 -36.80 -23.83 -7.40
N SER A 561 -37.25 -24.64 -8.37
CA SER A 561 -36.76 -24.57 -9.75
C SER A 561 -35.23 -24.79 -9.86
N VAL A 562 -34.71 -25.78 -9.12
CA VAL A 562 -33.27 -26.13 -9.09
C VAL A 562 -32.99 -27.32 -10.01
N GLN A 563 -32.18 -27.11 -11.05
CA GLN A 563 -31.78 -28.11 -12.03
C GLN A 563 -30.31 -28.49 -11.85
N CYS A 564 -30.05 -29.77 -11.54
CA CYS A 564 -28.72 -30.31 -11.30
C CYS A 564 -28.35 -31.40 -12.31
N THR A 565 -27.17 -31.32 -12.93
CA THR A 565 -26.72 -32.38 -13.86
C THR A 565 -26.32 -33.68 -13.17
N ASP A 566 -25.96 -33.62 -11.88
CA ASP A 566 -25.53 -34.78 -11.09
C ASP A 566 -26.47 -35.05 -9.91
N GLY A 567 -26.51 -34.19 -8.89
CA GLY A 567 -27.34 -34.52 -7.73
C GLY A 567 -27.53 -33.46 -6.66
N ILE A 568 -28.60 -33.65 -5.90
CA ILE A 568 -28.90 -32.91 -4.67
C ILE A 568 -28.59 -33.81 -3.48
N ARG A 569 -27.80 -33.31 -2.53
CA ARG A 569 -27.30 -34.05 -1.37
C ARG A 569 -27.65 -33.32 -0.08
N ILE A 570 -28.57 -33.89 0.68
CA ILE A 570 -28.92 -33.43 2.03
C ILE A 570 -28.03 -34.16 3.04
N LEU A 571 -27.10 -33.43 3.66
CA LEU A 571 -26.05 -33.97 4.51
C LEU A 571 -26.42 -33.87 5.99
N GLY A 572 -26.89 -34.97 6.57
CA GLY A 572 -27.28 -35.05 7.98
C GLY A 572 -28.78 -35.22 8.17
N GLN A 573 -29.24 -35.04 9.40
CA GLN A 573 -30.65 -35.02 9.76
C GLN A 573 -31.04 -33.57 10.06
N HIS A 574 -31.94 -33.05 9.25
CA HIS A 574 -32.40 -31.67 9.23
C HIS A 574 -33.92 -31.62 9.10
N GLU A 575 -34.51 -30.52 9.53
CA GLU A 575 -35.97 -30.32 9.49
C GLU A 575 -36.39 -29.24 8.51
N GLY A 576 -37.64 -29.30 8.06
CA GLY A 576 -38.25 -28.24 7.25
C GLY A 576 -37.67 -28.04 5.86
N ILE A 577 -37.00 -29.05 5.28
CA ILE A 577 -36.47 -28.97 3.92
C ILE A 577 -37.59 -29.16 2.91
N MET A 578 -37.69 -28.23 1.95
CA MET A 578 -38.69 -28.25 0.89
C MET A 578 -38.00 -28.18 -0.47
N LEU A 579 -38.36 -29.12 -1.35
CA LEU A 579 -37.95 -29.16 -2.75
C LEU A 579 -39.19 -29.00 -3.61
N THR A 580 -39.21 -27.99 -4.48
CA THR A 580 -40.30 -27.72 -5.42
C THR A 580 -39.74 -27.55 -6.83
N GLN A 581 -40.30 -28.23 -7.83
CA GLN A 581 -39.87 -28.09 -9.25
C GLN A 581 -38.37 -28.32 -9.46
N CYS A 582 -37.80 -29.29 -8.75
CA CYS A 582 -36.37 -29.59 -8.80
C CYS A 582 -36.08 -30.81 -9.70
N GLU A 583 -34.98 -30.77 -10.45
CA GLU A 583 -34.55 -31.84 -11.35
C GLU A 583 -33.12 -32.27 -11.03
N ALA A 584 -32.84 -33.58 -10.85
CA ALA A 584 -31.48 -34.09 -10.71
C ALA A 584 -31.32 -35.58 -11.05
N LYS A 585 -30.13 -36.05 -11.45
CA LYS A 585 -29.90 -37.50 -11.63
C LYS A 585 -29.96 -38.28 -10.32
N GLN A 586 -29.58 -37.66 -9.20
CA GLN A 586 -29.55 -38.32 -7.90
C GLN A 586 -30.04 -37.38 -6.78
N LEU A 587 -30.91 -37.90 -5.91
CA LEU A 587 -31.25 -37.30 -4.62
C LEU A 587 -30.73 -38.19 -3.49
N LYS A 588 -29.78 -37.70 -2.70
CA LYS A 588 -29.26 -38.39 -1.51
C LYS A 588 -29.70 -37.66 -0.26
N ASN A 589 -30.43 -38.33 0.62
CA ASN A 589 -31.04 -37.67 1.77
C ASN A 589 -31.17 -38.61 2.99
N LYS A 590 -31.00 -38.06 4.20
CA LYS A 590 -31.27 -38.74 5.49
C LYS A 590 -32.30 -38.01 6.37
N SER A 591 -32.85 -36.90 5.88
CA SER A 591 -33.78 -35.99 6.56
C SER A 591 -35.23 -36.24 6.14
N ARG A 592 -36.20 -35.71 6.88
CA ARG A 592 -37.59 -35.64 6.40
C ARG A 592 -37.73 -34.43 5.49
N ILE A 593 -38.09 -34.67 4.23
CA ILE A 593 -38.18 -33.62 3.20
C ILE A 593 -39.58 -33.60 2.57
N ILE A 594 -40.01 -32.41 2.18
CA ILE A 594 -41.20 -32.18 1.35
C ILE A 594 -40.72 -32.10 -0.11
N ILE A 595 -41.33 -32.89 -0.98
CA ILE A 595 -41.02 -32.91 -2.42
C ILE A 595 -42.32 -32.61 -3.16
N ASP A 596 -42.28 -31.62 -4.05
CA ASP A 596 -43.41 -31.14 -4.82
C ASP A 596 -42.99 -30.89 -6.28
N GLU A 597 -43.64 -31.54 -7.25
CA GLU A 597 -43.35 -31.39 -8.68
C GLU A 597 -41.85 -31.59 -9.07
N CYS A 598 -41.12 -32.50 -8.41
CA CYS A 598 -39.69 -32.76 -8.71
C CYS A 598 -39.44 -34.01 -9.56
N GLU A 599 -38.37 -34.01 -10.34
CA GLU A 599 -37.91 -35.15 -11.15
C GLU A 599 -36.52 -35.64 -10.72
N PHE A 600 -36.42 -36.90 -10.28
CA PHE A 600 -35.15 -37.48 -9.83
C PHE A 600 -34.85 -38.85 -10.46
N GLY A 601 -33.64 -39.03 -11.00
CA GLY A 601 -33.23 -40.29 -11.63
C GLY A 601 -33.05 -41.45 -10.65
N SER A 602 -32.41 -41.22 -9.51
CA SER A 602 -32.35 -42.18 -8.40
C SER A 602 -32.45 -41.47 -7.04
N VAL A 603 -33.17 -42.08 -6.11
CA VAL A 603 -33.45 -41.50 -4.79
C VAL A 603 -32.98 -42.48 -3.71
N SER A 604 -32.01 -42.08 -2.88
CA SER A 604 -31.61 -42.86 -1.70
C SER A 604 -32.23 -42.24 -0.45
N THR A 605 -33.37 -42.76 0.01
CA THR A 605 -34.15 -42.20 1.14
C THR A 605 -34.51 -43.24 2.19
N SER A 606 -34.79 -42.77 3.42
CA SER A 606 -35.46 -43.54 4.48
C SER A 606 -36.88 -43.04 4.79
N ILE A 607 -37.24 -41.76 4.54
CA ILE A 607 -38.57 -41.18 4.86
C ILE A 607 -38.86 -40.00 3.91
N VAL A 608 -39.91 -40.09 3.07
CA VAL A 608 -40.41 -39.00 2.20
C VAL A 608 -41.88 -38.78 2.51
N SER A 609 -42.30 -37.54 2.76
CA SER A 609 -43.72 -37.15 2.70
C SER A 609 -43.99 -36.57 1.32
N LEU A 610 -44.53 -37.40 0.43
CA LEU A 610 -44.96 -36.99 -0.90
C LEU A 610 -46.29 -36.25 -0.79
N THR A 611 -46.40 -35.06 -1.38
CA THR A 611 -47.71 -34.57 -1.85
C THR A 611 -48.16 -35.50 -2.98
N PRO A 612 -49.44 -35.90 -3.04
CA PRO A 612 -49.89 -36.92 -3.98
C PRO A 612 -49.72 -36.41 -5.42
N PHE A 613 -49.18 -37.28 -6.29
CA PHE A 613 -48.89 -37.14 -7.74
C PHE A 613 -47.41 -36.98 -8.12
N ALA A 614 -46.64 -38.08 -8.07
CA ALA A 614 -45.43 -38.24 -8.90
C ALA A 614 -44.97 -39.70 -8.99
N PHE A 615 -45.36 -40.39 -10.06
CA PHE A 615 -44.57 -41.46 -10.70
C PHE A 615 -44.90 -41.40 -12.19
N PHE A 616 -43.92 -41.07 -13.02
CA PHE A 616 -43.69 -41.63 -14.35
C PHE A 616 -42.21 -41.52 -14.70
#